data_AF-A0A3M1FU02-F1
#
_entry.id   AF-A0A3M1FU02-F1
#
_cell.length_a   1.000
_cell.length_b   1.000
_cell.length_c   1.000
_cell.angle_alpha   90.00
_cell.angle_beta   90.00
_cell.angle_gamma   90.00
#
_symmetry.space_group_name_H-M   'P 1'
#
loop_
_entity.id
_entity.type
_entity.pdbx_description
1 polymer ?
#
loop_
_entity_poly.entity_id
_entity_poly.type
_entity_poly.pdbx_seq_one_letter_code
_entity_poly.pdbx_strand_id
1 'polypeptide(L)'
;MAKKEDVVKLAEKIMDNLDTVRNIGIVAHIDHGKTTLTDNLIAANGLIAESLAGKQRVMDSYVLEQERGITINASNVSLIHKAGGKDYLINLIDTP
;
A
#
# COMPACT_ATOMS: atom_id res chain seq x y z
N MET A 1 6.96 16.63 -2.69
CA MET A 1 8.12 16.04 -3.38
C MET A 1 9.19 15.55 -2.40
N ALA A 2 9.70 16.38 -1.46
CA ALA A 2 10.71 15.97 -0.46
C ALA A 2 10.40 14.65 0.28
N LYS A 3 9.17 14.46 0.79
CA LYS A 3 8.78 13.22 1.51
C LYS A 3 8.90 11.93 0.69
N LYS A 4 8.72 11.98 -0.64
CA LYS A 4 8.73 10.75 -1.47
C LYS A 4 10.17 10.25 -1.66
N GLU A 5 11.12 11.16 -1.87
CA GLU A 5 12.54 10.83 -2.00
C GLU A 5 13.10 10.27 -0.69
N ASP A 6 12.69 10.81 0.46
CA ASP A 6 13.11 10.32 1.77
C ASP A 6 12.61 8.89 2.04
N VAL A 7 11.37 8.58 1.65
CA VAL A 7 10.79 7.23 1.75
C VAL A 7 11.54 6.24 0.87
N VAL A 8 11.90 6.63 -0.37
CA VAL A 8 12.66 5.77 -1.27
C VAL A 8 14.05 5.47 -0.70
N LYS A 9 14.79 6.50 -0.25
CA LYS A 9 16.12 6.31 0.36
C LYS A 9 16.07 5.43 1.60
N LEU A 10 15.02 5.58 2.42
CA LEU A 10 14.84 4.75 3.61
C LEU A 10 14.54 3.30 3.23
N ALA A 11 13.69 3.08 2.23
CA ALA A 11 13.40 1.74 1.70
C ALA A 11 14.67 1.05 1.17
N GLU A 12 15.46 1.74 0.33
CA GLU A 12 16.75 1.26 -0.19
C GLU A 12 17.72 0.89 0.93
N LYS A 13 17.75 1.68 2.01
CA LYS A 13 18.64 1.43 3.16
C LYS A 13 18.27 0.17 3.95
N ILE A 14 16.98 -0.17 4.02
CA ILE A 14 16.49 -1.27 4.88
C ILE A 14 16.10 -2.53 4.10
N MET A 15 16.05 -2.48 2.76
CA MET A 15 15.58 -3.60 1.93
C MET A 15 16.44 -4.87 2.05
N ASP A 16 17.74 -4.72 2.31
CA ASP A 16 18.66 -5.86 2.44
C ASP A 16 18.61 -6.51 3.84
N ASN A 17 17.98 -5.84 4.81
CA ASN A 17 17.81 -6.37 6.15
C ASN A 17 16.48 -7.13 6.28
N LEU A 18 16.54 -8.45 6.11
CA LEU A 18 15.38 -9.34 6.15
C LEU A 18 14.57 -9.24 7.45
N ASP A 19 15.20 -8.93 8.59
CA ASP A 19 14.50 -8.78 9.88
C ASP A 19 13.50 -7.61 9.87
N THR A 20 13.74 -6.62 9.01
CA THR A 20 12.91 -5.41 8.85
C THR A 20 12.00 -5.44 7.62
N VAL A 21 11.98 -6.54 6.85
CA VAL A 21 11.10 -6.69 5.69
C VAL A 21 9.87 -7.54 6.05
N ARG A 22 8.68 -7.11 5.65
CA ARG A 22 7.43 -7.87 5.76
C ARG A 22 6.75 -7.93 4.40
N ASN A 23 6.53 -9.14 3.91
CA ASN A 23 5.74 -9.37 2.71
C ASN A 23 4.35 -9.84 3.14
N ILE A 24 3.32 -9.10 2.79
CA ILE A 24 1.94 -9.35 3.20
C ILE A 24 1.00 -9.35 1.99
N GLY A 25 -0.03 -10.17 2.04
CA GLY A 25 -1.15 -10.12 1.11
C GLY A 25 -2.44 -9.81 1.87
N ILE A 26 -3.29 -8.94 1.33
CA ILE A 26 -4.62 -8.67 1.87
C ILE A 26 -5.62 -9.55 1.11
N VAL A 27 -6.24 -10.47 1.84
CA VAL A 27 -7.23 -11.42 1.31
C VAL A 27 -8.52 -11.32 2.13
N ALA A 28 -9.65 -11.34 1.46
CA ALA A 28 -10.98 -11.29 2.04
C ALA A 28 -12.03 -11.62 0.97
N HIS A 29 -13.26 -11.88 1.42
CA HIS A 29 -14.41 -12.06 0.53
C HIS A 29 -14.70 -10.78 -0.28
N ILE A 30 -15.52 -10.90 -1.33
CA ILE A 30 -15.95 -9.75 -2.13
C ILE A 30 -16.66 -8.72 -1.23
N ASP A 31 -16.44 -7.44 -1.51
CA ASP A 31 -17.00 -6.30 -0.76
C ASP A 31 -16.62 -6.19 0.73
N HIS A 32 -15.62 -6.93 1.20
CA HIS A 32 -15.09 -6.80 2.57
C HIS A 32 -14.08 -5.65 2.74
N GLY A 33 -13.90 -4.81 1.72
CA GLY A 33 -13.10 -3.59 1.82
C GLY A 33 -11.57 -3.80 1.78
N LYS A 34 -11.08 -4.85 1.10
CA LYS A 34 -9.64 -5.10 0.88
C LYS A 34 -8.92 -3.86 0.31
N THR A 35 -9.41 -3.38 -0.81
CA THR A 35 -8.89 -2.21 -1.52
C THR A 35 -9.02 -0.94 -0.69
N THR A 36 -10.12 -0.78 0.05
CA THR A 36 -10.33 0.36 0.95
C THR A 36 -9.33 0.38 2.11
N LEU A 37 -9.00 -0.78 2.67
CA LEU A 37 -7.96 -0.91 3.69
C LEU A 37 -6.59 -0.52 3.10
N THR A 38 -6.24 -1.07 1.93
CA THR A 38 -4.97 -0.78 1.26
C THR A 38 -4.81 0.72 0.98
N ASP A 39 -5.82 1.38 0.42
CA ASP A 39 -5.81 2.82 0.15
C ASP A 39 -5.54 3.66 1.41
N ASN A 40 -6.18 3.32 2.53
CA ASN A 40 -5.99 4.04 3.79
C ASN A 40 -4.57 3.86 4.34
N LEU A 41 -3.96 2.69 4.16
CA LEU A 41 -2.56 2.46 4.55
C LEU A 41 -1.59 3.29 3.69
N ILE A 42 -1.87 3.42 2.40
CA ILE A 42 -1.08 4.26 1.48
C ILE A 42 -1.19 5.74 1.85
N ALA A 43 -2.41 6.20 2.20
CA ALA A 43 -2.65 7.56 2.66
C ALA A 43 -1.95 7.87 3.99
N ALA A 44 -2.02 6.96 4.96
CA ALA A 44 -1.33 7.10 6.25
C ALA A 44 0.20 7.16 6.09
N ASN A 45 0.74 6.54 5.03
CA ASN A 45 2.16 6.63 4.66
C ASN A 45 2.51 7.93 3.90
N GLY A 46 1.54 8.81 3.65
CA GLY A 46 1.73 10.08 2.93
C GLY A 46 2.06 9.90 1.45
N LEU A 47 1.79 8.71 0.88
CA LEU A 47 2.02 8.41 -0.54
C LEU A 47 0.88 8.96 -1.42
N ILE A 48 -0.33 9.07 -0.87
CA ILE A 48 -1.48 9.75 -1.49
C ILE A 48 -2.07 10.78 -0.51
N ALA A 49 -2.88 11.71 -1.02
CA ALA A 49 -3.61 12.64 -0.17
C ALA A 49 -4.72 11.91 0.61
N GLU A 50 -4.89 12.21 1.89
CA GLU A 50 -5.94 11.62 2.73
C GLU A 50 -7.36 11.82 2.16
N SER A 51 -7.58 12.94 1.46
CA SER A 51 -8.86 13.22 0.79
C SER A 51 -9.21 12.25 -0.34
N LEU A 52 -8.21 11.54 -0.88
CA LEU A 52 -8.34 10.55 -1.96
C LEU A 52 -8.39 9.11 -1.43
N ALA A 53 -8.09 8.89 -0.14
CA ALA A 53 -8.07 7.57 0.48
C ALA A 53 -9.44 6.88 0.41
N GLY A 54 -9.48 5.65 -0.11
CA GLY A 54 -10.67 4.80 -0.17
C GLY A 54 -11.73 5.24 -1.19
N LYS A 55 -11.66 6.47 -1.70
CA LYS A 55 -12.56 7.02 -2.72
C LYS A 55 -12.08 6.73 -4.13
N GLN A 56 -10.78 6.82 -4.35
CA GLN A 56 -10.20 6.66 -5.67
C GLN A 56 -9.88 5.21 -6.01
N ARG A 57 -9.75 4.33 -4.98
CA ARG A 57 -9.24 2.95 -5.16
C ARG A 57 -7.96 3.00 -5.96
N VAL A 58 -6.94 3.69 -5.44
CA VAL A 58 -5.73 4.04 -6.21
C VAL A 58 -4.95 2.82 -6.70
N MET A 59 -5.23 1.65 -6.12
CA MET A 59 -4.67 0.36 -6.52
C MET A 59 -5.41 -0.29 -7.71
N ASP A 60 -6.65 0.10 -7.97
CA ASP A 60 -7.45 -0.35 -9.12
C ASP A 60 -7.00 0.46 -10.35
N SER A 61 -5.94 -0.02 -11.00
CA SER A 61 -5.32 0.66 -12.14
C SER A 61 -6.04 0.42 -13.47
N TYR A 62 -6.87 -0.62 -13.54
CA TYR A 62 -7.64 -0.94 -14.74
C TYR A 62 -9.00 -0.21 -14.71
N VAL A 63 -9.37 0.44 -15.83
CA VAL A 63 -10.60 1.25 -15.91
C VAL A 63 -11.86 0.47 -15.49
N LEU A 64 -11.94 -0.81 -15.89
CA LEU A 64 -13.04 -1.69 -15.52
C LEU A 64 -13.11 -2.00 -14.02
N GLU A 65 -11.99 -1.99 -13.31
CA GLU A 65 -11.96 -2.14 -11.84
C GLU A 65 -12.62 -0.94 -11.17
N GLN A 66 -12.29 0.28 -11.63
CA GLN A 66 -12.88 1.52 -11.12
C GLN A 66 -14.37 1.65 -11.45
N GLU A 67 -14.76 1.35 -12.69
CA GLU A 67 -16.16 1.43 -13.13
C GLU A 67 -17.08 0.47 -12.37
N ARG A 68 -16.56 -0.72 -12.05
CA ARG A 68 -17.35 -1.80 -11.41
C ARG A 68 -17.13 -1.90 -9.92
N GLY A 69 -16.15 -1.19 -9.37
CA GLY A 69 -15.78 -1.30 -7.97
C GLY A 69 -15.35 -2.72 -7.59
N ILE A 70 -14.56 -3.40 -8.43
CA ILE A 70 -13.99 -4.73 -8.16
C ILE A 70 -12.49 -4.73 -8.40
N THR A 71 -11.75 -5.59 -7.70
CA THR A 71 -10.33 -5.84 -7.98
C THR A 71 -10.21 -7.04 -8.92
N ILE A 72 -9.62 -6.85 -10.10
CA ILE A 72 -9.44 -7.88 -11.13
C ILE A 72 -8.00 -8.39 -11.12
N ASN A 73 -7.04 -7.48 -10.96
CA ASN A 73 -5.61 -7.76 -10.93
C ASN A 73 -5.05 -7.55 -9.52
N ALA A 74 -4.02 -8.32 -9.19
CA ALA A 74 -3.27 -8.07 -7.97
C ALA A 74 -2.41 -6.80 -8.13
N SER A 75 -2.45 -5.92 -7.14
CA SER A 75 -1.70 -4.66 -7.13
C SER A 75 -0.71 -4.63 -5.97
N ASN A 76 0.49 -4.12 -6.22
CA ASN A 76 1.59 -4.13 -5.25
C ASN A 76 1.93 -2.72 -4.77
N VAL A 77 2.18 -2.56 -3.47
CA VAL A 77 2.68 -1.31 -2.89
C VAL A 77 3.70 -1.59 -1.79
N SER A 78 4.68 -0.70 -1.64
CA SER A 78 5.64 -0.73 -0.53
C SER A 78 5.39 0.44 0.41
N LEU A 79 5.36 0.14 1.71
CA LEU A 79 5.08 1.08 2.79
C LEU A 79 6.26 1.07 3.78
N ILE A 80 6.47 2.21 4.46
CA ILE A 80 7.45 2.31 5.54
C ILE A 80 6.70 2.53 6.85
N HIS A 81 6.88 1.60 7.79
CA HIS A 81 6.24 1.68 9.08
C HIS A 81 7.25 1.65 10.23
N LYS A 82 7.14 2.61 11.16
CA LYS A 82 7.98 2.66 12.35
C LYS A 82 7.29 1.97 13.52
N ALA A 83 7.91 0.90 14.05
CA ALA A 83 7.41 0.16 15.20
C ALA A 83 8.56 -0.20 16.15
N GLY A 84 8.36 -0.01 17.46
CA GLY A 84 9.38 -0.36 18.46
C GLY A 84 10.73 0.35 18.25
N GLY A 85 10.71 1.56 17.69
CA GLY A 85 11.91 2.34 17.39
C GLY A 85 12.66 1.93 16.11
N LYS A 86 12.17 0.95 15.36
CA LYS A 86 12.75 0.50 14.08
C LYS A 86 11.82 0.80 12.92
N ASP A 87 12.39 1.08 11.75
CA ASP A 87 11.65 1.20 10.50
C ASP A 87 11.53 -0.18 9.83
N TYR A 88 10.37 -0.46 9.26
CA TYR A 88 10.05 -1.69 8.54
C TYR A 88 9.61 -1.37 7.12
N LEU A 89 10.11 -2.14 6.17
CA LEU A 89 9.63 -2.17 4.80
C LEU A 89 8.51 -3.20 4.69
N ILE A 90 7.30 -2.74 4.40
CA ILE A 90 6.13 -3.59 4.22
C ILE A 90 5.79 -3.63 2.73
N ASN A 91 5.99 -4.77 2.07
CA ASN A 91 5.53 -5.03 0.72
C ASN A 91 4.14 -5.67 0.79
N LEU A 92 3.14 -4.99 0.26
CA LEU A 92 1.73 -5.35 0.36
C LEU A 92 1.19 -5.68 -1.04
N ILE A 93 0.52 -6.82 -1.14
CA ILE A 93 -0.21 -7.27 -2.33
C ILE A 93 -1.71 -7.21 -2.03
N ASP A 94 -2.45 -6.36 -2.76
CA ASP A 94 -3.91 -6.34 -2.74
C ASP A 94 -4.40 -7.36 -3.77
N THR A 95 -5.22 -8.31 -3.34
CA THR A 95 -5.71 -9.40 -4.20
C THR A 95 -7.16 -9.18 -4.62
N PRO A 96 -7.60 -9.78 -5.73
CA PRO A 96 -9.03 -9.92 -6.06
C PRO A 96 -9.88 -10.47 -4.91
#